data_AF-A0A4Q3HX82-F1
#
_entry.id   AF-A0A4Q3HX82-F1
#
_cell.length_a   1.000
_cell.length_b   1.000
_cell.length_c   1.000
_cell.angle_alpha   90.00
_cell.angle_beta   90.00
_cell.angle_gamma   90.00
#
_symmetry.space_group_name_H-M   'P 1'
#
loop_
_entity.id
_entity.type
_entity.pdbx_description
1 polymer ?
#
loop_
_entity_poly.entity_id
_entity_poly.type
_entity_poly.pdbx_seq_one_letter_code
_entity_poly.pdbx_strand_id
1 'polypeptide(L)'
;MLNNDLHRSISAGEQERRDAQKIGNRMLGRVVACNGSHATIAAVAEHGDTDLTELWSVGRLISISVGSNRVVALAYSMQSGERQWAEGEDTKFHIEVELLGEVRVGHDGREEFSSGISAYPYLGAIAHRIRSADLLRIYDAGKNDTCTIGKLSQDESIDAAIHVPSMLSKHFAIVGSTGVGKSTAVSLLLHKAIEADHRLRVLILDPHNEFAAAFPDHAVVIDTDTLDLPFWLMRLEEFSEVIFRGRPAIPEELDIMRDLIPEAKRAFKGSDSGLMRRSASEKSSLTADTPVPYRMADLLALIDERLGRLEGRSDKPFLRALKMRITSAINDPRYHFMFSNNTIQDTIMETIAHIFRIPGDDRPISTFQLAGIPSEVVNSVASILCRMAFELALWSNGAIHMLVVCEEAHRYVPA
;
A
#
# COMPACT_ATOMS: atom_id res chain seq x y z
N MET A 1 15.79 27.12 3.31
CA MET A 1 16.99 26.93 2.47
C MET A 1 16.86 25.55 1.84
N LEU A 2 16.96 25.44 0.52
CA LEU A 2 16.85 24.15 -0.18
C LEU A 2 17.99 23.23 0.28
N ASN A 3 17.71 21.92 0.42
CA ASN A 3 18.71 20.89 0.78
C ASN A 3 20.03 20.98 -0.02
N ASN A 4 19.99 21.58 -1.21
CA ASN A 4 21.16 21.77 -2.08
C ASN A 4 22.26 22.67 -1.51
N ASP A 5 21.96 23.60 -0.59
CA ASP A 5 22.99 24.48 -0.03
C ASP A 5 23.81 23.81 1.10
N LEU A 6 23.28 22.75 1.71
CA LEU A 6 23.97 21.98 2.76
C LEU A 6 24.89 20.88 2.20
N HIS A 7 24.62 20.37 1.00
CA HIS A 7 25.46 19.35 0.34
C HIS A 7 26.86 19.85 -0.05
N ARG A 8 27.13 21.17 -0.02
CA ARG A 8 28.40 21.75 -0.48
C ARG A 8 29.38 22.18 0.61
N SER A 9 29.05 22.06 1.90
CA SER A 9 29.93 22.61 2.93
C SER A 9 30.72 21.52 3.67
N ILE A 10 31.97 21.33 3.23
CA ILE A 10 33.04 20.72 4.06
C ILE A 10 33.16 21.50 5.39
N SER A 11 32.76 22.78 5.40
CA SER A 11 32.79 23.64 6.59
C SER A 11 31.79 23.25 7.68
N ALA A 12 30.59 22.72 7.38
CA ALA A 12 29.63 22.33 8.43
C ALA A 12 30.14 21.15 9.28
N GLY A 13 30.76 20.15 8.64
CA GLY A 13 31.38 19.03 9.36
C GLY A 13 32.62 19.44 10.17
N GLU A 14 33.34 20.48 9.75
CA GLU A 14 34.42 21.09 10.53
C GLU A 14 33.93 22.01 11.66
N GLN A 15 32.75 22.63 11.49
CA GLN A 15 32.10 23.45 12.52
C GLN A 15 31.56 22.56 13.65
N GLU A 16 30.93 21.41 13.35
CA GLU A 16 30.54 20.42 14.39
C GLU A 16 31.75 19.80 15.10
N ARG A 17 32.89 19.62 14.41
CA ARG A 17 34.16 19.23 15.08
C ARG A 17 34.60 20.28 16.10
N ARG A 18 34.27 21.55 15.85
CA ARG A 18 34.70 22.75 16.60
C ARG A 18 33.60 23.37 17.47
N ASP A 19 32.38 22.83 17.50
CA ASP A 19 31.31 23.40 18.30
C ASP A 19 31.67 23.32 19.78
N ALA A 20 32.00 24.48 20.31
CA ALA A 20 32.43 24.74 21.67
C ALA A 20 31.24 24.76 22.65
N GLN A 21 30.23 23.91 22.43
CA GLN A 21 29.23 23.62 23.46
C GLN A 21 29.86 22.60 24.43
N LYS A 22 30.08 23.07 25.67
CA LYS A 22 30.56 22.37 26.88
C LYS A 22 31.14 20.96 26.65
N ILE A 23 32.42 20.83 26.95
CA ILE A 23 33.22 19.58 27.03
C ILE A 23 32.49 18.44 27.80
N GLY A 24 31.51 18.75 28.66
CA GLY A 24 30.70 17.78 29.42
C GLY A 24 29.58 17.04 28.67
N ASN A 25 29.23 17.38 27.42
CA ASN A 25 28.09 16.75 26.73
C ASN A 25 28.45 15.67 25.70
N ARG A 26 29.72 15.24 25.67
CA ARG A 26 30.17 14.09 24.86
C ARG A 26 30.11 12.84 25.73
N MET A 27 28.92 12.24 25.87
CA MET A 27 28.84 10.89 26.43
C MET A 27 29.60 9.93 25.51
N LEU A 28 30.67 9.34 26.05
CA LEU A 28 31.48 8.33 25.37
C LEU A 28 31.10 6.98 25.96
N GLY A 29 30.20 6.27 25.30
CA GLY A 29 29.98 4.86 25.56
C GLY A 29 31.15 4.04 25.03
N ARG A 30 31.41 2.86 25.59
CA ARG A 30 32.39 1.92 25.06
C ARG A 30 31.74 0.59 24.73
N VAL A 31 32.10 0.04 23.57
CA VAL A 31 31.67 -1.30 23.18
C VAL A 31 32.25 -2.33 24.16
N VAL A 32 31.39 -3.10 24.81
CA VAL A 32 31.76 -4.17 25.75
C VAL A 32 31.41 -5.57 25.24
N ALA A 33 30.57 -5.67 24.21
CA ALA A 33 30.33 -6.87 23.44
C ALA A 33 30.01 -6.51 22.00
N CYS A 34 30.38 -7.34 21.04
CA CYS A 34 30.03 -7.18 19.63
C CYS A 34 29.93 -8.56 18.96
N ASN A 35 28.89 -8.75 18.16
CA ASN A 35 28.75 -9.87 17.24
C ASN A 35 28.50 -9.34 15.81
N GLY A 36 28.10 -10.21 14.87
CA GLY A 36 27.93 -9.85 13.46
C GLY A 36 26.76 -8.90 13.16
N SER A 37 25.85 -8.67 14.10
CA SER A 37 24.68 -7.80 13.87
C SER A 37 24.36 -6.86 15.04
N HIS A 38 24.91 -7.11 16.23
CA HIS A 38 24.62 -6.37 17.44
C HIS A 38 25.89 -6.02 18.21
N ALA A 39 25.81 -4.94 18.98
CA ALA A 39 26.83 -4.57 19.95
C ALA A 39 26.19 -4.10 21.25
N THR A 40 26.90 -4.31 22.35
CA THR A 40 26.53 -3.80 23.67
C THR A 40 27.48 -2.67 24.03
N ILE A 41 26.92 -1.53 24.41
CA ILE A 41 27.68 -0.35 24.80
C ILE A 41 27.47 -0.11 26.29
N ALA A 42 28.57 0.03 27.04
CA ALA A 42 28.54 0.47 28.42
C ALA A 42 28.77 1.98 28.51
N ALA A 43 27.93 2.66 29.26
CA ALA A 43 28.03 4.09 29.55
C ALA A 43 27.76 4.36 31.03
N VAL A 44 28.14 5.55 31.49
CA VAL A 44 27.96 6.01 32.88
C VAL A 44 27.24 7.35 32.86
N ALA A 45 26.14 7.46 33.58
CA ALA A 45 25.49 8.73 33.89
C ALA A 45 26.10 9.27 35.19
N GLU A 46 26.83 10.37 35.11
CA GLU A 46 27.50 10.96 36.27
C GLU A 46 26.48 11.70 37.16
N HIS A 47 26.57 11.52 38.48
CA HIS A 47 25.75 12.23 39.48
C HIS A 47 24.21 12.15 39.28
N GLY A 48 23.71 11.09 38.65
CA GLY A 48 22.28 10.91 38.37
C GLY A 48 21.70 11.83 37.29
N ASP A 49 22.54 12.50 36.49
CA ASP A 49 22.09 13.35 35.37
C ASP A 49 21.33 12.53 34.30
N THR A 50 20.12 12.99 33.98
CA THR A 50 19.20 12.34 33.03
C THR A 50 19.30 12.91 31.62
N ASP A 51 19.88 14.11 31.43
CA ASP A 51 20.04 14.71 30.10
C ASP A 51 20.81 13.77 29.14
N LEU A 52 21.67 12.92 29.73
CA LEU A 52 22.51 11.94 29.05
C LEU A 52 21.76 10.69 28.59
N THR A 53 20.79 10.19 29.37
CA THR A 53 20.02 8.98 29.03
C THR A 53 18.98 9.26 27.96
N GLU A 54 18.42 10.47 27.92
CA GLU A 54 17.52 10.91 26.84
C GLU A 54 18.22 10.89 25.48
N LEU A 55 19.54 11.17 25.43
CA LEU A 55 20.30 11.24 24.19
C LEU A 55 20.48 9.88 23.50
N TRP A 56 20.37 8.77 24.24
CA TRP A 56 20.59 7.40 23.75
C TRP A 56 19.34 6.51 23.88
N SER A 57 18.17 7.13 24.02
CA SER A 57 16.89 6.43 24.15
C SER A 57 16.67 5.41 23.02
N VAL A 58 15.91 4.37 23.32
CA VAL A 58 15.44 3.39 22.32
C VAL A 58 14.87 4.11 21.09
N GLY A 59 15.25 3.65 19.90
CA GLY A 59 14.90 4.24 18.61
C GLY A 59 15.90 5.29 18.09
N ARG A 60 16.96 5.61 18.82
CA ARG A 60 17.99 6.56 18.38
C ARG A 60 19.14 5.90 17.63
N LEU A 61 19.62 6.56 16.58
CA LEU A 61 20.83 6.19 15.88
C LEU A 61 22.03 6.76 16.62
N ILE A 62 23.08 5.95 16.70
CA ILE A 62 24.35 6.31 17.32
C ILE A 62 25.50 5.96 16.37
N SER A 63 26.69 6.48 16.66
CA SER A 63 27.90 6.23 15.89
C SER A 63 28.97 5.56 16.75
N ILE A 64 29.60 4.52 16.22
CA ILE A 64 30.73 3.81 16.84
C ILE A 64 31.97 4.04 15.97
N SER A 65 33.01 4.65 16.55
CA SER A 65 34.25 4.97 15.84
C SER A 65 35.06 3.70 15.60
N VAL A 66 35.36 3.39 14.33
CA VAL A 66 36.19 2.26 13.91
C VAL A 66 37.22 2.74 12.88
N GLY A 67 38.44 3.01 13.34
CA GLY A 67 39.48 3.62 12.51
C GLY A 67 39.08 5.01 12.04
N SER A 68 39.09 5.23 10.72
CA SER A 68 38.58 6.46 10.07
C SER A 68 37.07 6.44 9.81
N ASN A 69 36.43 5.28 9.93
CA ASN A 69 35.02 5.07 9.62
C ASN A 69 34.18 5.15 10.90
N ARG A 70 32.87 5.27 10.72
CA ARG A 70 31.89 5.31 11.81
C ARG A 70 30.81 4.29 11.51
N VAL A 71 30.71 3.26 12.35
CA VAL A 71 29.61 2.29 12.26
C VAL A 71 28.36 2.95 12.83
N VAL A 72 27.26 2.89 12.08
CA VAL A 72 25.94 3.40 12.48
C VAL A 72 25.17 2.26 13.13
N ALA A 73 24.59 2.52 14.30
CA ALA A 73 23.81 1.53 15.03
C ALA A 73 22.52 2.12 15.60
N LEU A 74 21.47 1.31 15.70
CA LEU A 74 20.18 1.66 16.28
C LEU A 74 20.07 1.14 17.71
N ALA A 75 19.85 2.01 18.68
CA ALA A 75 19.56 1.61 20.05
C ALA A 75 18.16 0.97 20.14
N TYR A 76 18.08 -0.29 20.58
CA TYR A 76 16.81 -1.01 20.72
C TYR A 76 16.52 -1.47 22.15
N SER A 77 17.53 -1.47 23.05
CA SER A 77 17.34 -1.77 24.46
C SER A 77 18.30 -0.95 25.33
N MET A 78 17.83 -0.56 26.52
CA MET A 78 18.65 0.08 27.56
C MET A 78 18.37 -0.58 28.90
N GLN A 79 19.42 -0.89 29.65
CA GLN A 79 19.33 -1.56 30.94
C GLN A 79 20.34 -0.94 31.91
N SER A 80 19.89 -0.54 33.09
CA SER A 80 20.81 -0.19 34.19
C SER A 80 21.34 -1.45 34.85
N GLY A 81 22.61 -1.44 35.27
CA GLY A 81 23.19 -2.51 36.08
C GLY A 81 22.53 -2.62 37.46
N GLU A 82 21.91 -1.54 37.94
CA GLU A 82 21.18 -1.48 39.21
C GLU A 82 19.68 -1.30 38.96
N ARG A 83 18.84 -1.94 39.80
CA ARG A 83 17.37 -1.88 39.67
C ARG A 83 16.77 -0.58 40.22
N GLN A 84 17.56 0.25 40.88
CA GLN A 84 17.14 1.52 41.47
C GLN A 84 17.97 2.64 40.85
N TRP A 85 17.31 3.76 40.55
CA TRP A 85 17.98 4.98 40.12
C TRP A 85 18.19 5.84 41.37
N ALA A 86 19.44 6.04 41.77
CA ALA A 86 19.80 6.89 42.90
C ALA A 86 20.25 8.26 42.38
N GLU A 87 19.60 9.34 42.83
CA GLU A 87 20.03 10.71 42.52
C GLU A 87 21.36 11.02 43.22
N GLY A 88 22.32 11.58 42.49
CA GLY A 88 23.63 11.96 43.01
C GLY A 88 24.71 10.86 42.99
N GLU A 89 24.39 9.66 42.51
CA GLU A 89 25.36 8.57 42.31
C GLU A 89 25.58 8.26 40.82
N ASP A 90 26.76 7.73 40.49
CA ASP A 90 27.08 7.30 39.13
C ASP A 90 26.32 6.04 38.77
N THR A 91 25.47 6.10 37.75
CA THR A 91 24.71 4.93 37.29
C THR A 91 25.32 4.34 36.04
N LYS A 92 25.69 3.06 36.09
CA LYS A 92 26.17 2.31 34.92
C LYS A 92 25.01 1.69 34.17
N PHE A 93 25.00 1.84 32.86
CA PHE A 93 23.99 1.23 32.01
C PHE A 93 24.58 0.65 30.74
N HIS A 94 23.87 -0.34 30.21
CA HIS A 94 24.12 -1.03 28.97
C HIS A 94 23.08 -0.67 27.95
N ILE A 95 23.54 -0.46 26.72
CA ILE A 95 22.70 -0.12 25.57
C ILE A 95 22.96 -1.20 24.54
N GLU A 96 21.91 -1.93 24.18
CA GLU A 96 21.98 -2.88 23.09
C GLU A 96 21.63 -2.17 21.79
N VAL A 97 22.50 -2.35 20.80
CA VAL A 97 22.39 -1.69 19.50
C VAL A 97 22.47 -2.67 18.36
N GLU A 98 21.65 -2.46 17.33
CA GLU A 98 21.69 -3.20 16.08
C GLU A 98 22.55 -2.42 15.08
N LEU A 99 23.51 -3.09 14.43
CA LEU A 99 24.41 -2.47 13.48
C LEU A 99 23.72 -2.34 12.11
N LEU A 100 23.58 -1.10 11.61
CA LEU A 100 22.84 -0.81 10.36
C LEU A 100 23.74 -0.62 9.14
N GLY A 101 24.99 -0.22 9.35
CA GLY A 101 25.91 0.13 8.28
C GLY A 101 27.09 0.95 8.77
N GLU A 102 27.78 1.62 7.85
CA GLU A 102 28.90 2.50 8.16
C GLU A 102 28.86 3.79 7.33
N VAL A 103 29.32 4.88 7.93
CA VAL A 103 29.78 6.06 7.21
C VAL A 103 31.28 5.90 7.00
N ARG A 104 31.68 5.74 5.73
CA ARG A 104 33.08 5.55 5.33
C ARG A 104 33.60 6.74 4.55
N VAL A 105 34.91 6.96 4.63
CA VAL A 105 35.61 7.93 3.78
C VAL A 105 36.04 7.23 2.49
N GLY A 106 35.46 7.63 1.36
CA GLY A 106 35.82 7.14 0.04
C GLY A 106 37.22 7.57 -0.39
N HIS A 107 37.70 7.00 -1.50
CA HIS A 107 39.03 7.31 -2.06
C HIS A 107 39.19 8.78 -2.50
N ASP A 108 38.08 9.45 -2.79
CA ASP A 108 37.99 10.87 -3.13
C ASP A 108 37.93 11.79 -1.90
N GLY A 109 38.00 11.22 -0.69
CA GLY A 109 37.90 11.94 0.58
C GLY A 109 36.47 12.30 0.98
N ARG A 110 35.45 11.90 0.20
CA ARG A 110 34.04 12.14 0.55
C ARG A 110 33.56 11.09 1.53
N GLU A 111 32.73 11.52 2.47
CA GLU A 111 32.05 10.62 3.40
C GLU A 111 30.72 10.18 2.80
N GLU A 112 30.50 8.88 2.72
CA GLU A 112 29.28 8.25 2.20
C GLU A 112 28.76 7.18 3.18
N PHE A 113 27.44 6.97 3.19
CA PHE A 113 26.83 5.87 3.94
C PHE A 113 26.79 4.60 3.08
N SER A 114 27.10 3.47 3.72
CA SER A 114 27.02 2.13 3.17
C SER A 114 26.26 1.24 4.14
N SER A 115 25.29 0.45 3.64
CA SER A 115 24.59 -0.55 4.45
C SER A 115 25.49 -1.72 4.86
N GLY A 116 26.60 -1.95 4.15
CA GLY A 116 27.61 -2.94 4.53
C GLY A 116 28.62 -2.37 5.52
N ILE A 117 29.10 -3.20 6.45
CA ILE A 117 30.13 -2.86 7.43
C ILE A 117 31.45 -3.50 7.02
N SER A 118 32.48 -2.68 6.80
CA SER A 118 33.81 -3.13 6.38
C SER A 118 34.66 -3.63 7.55
N ALA A 119 34.52 -2.98 8.71
CA ALA A 119 35.22 -3.32 9.94
C ALA A 119 34.26 -3.24 11.12
N TYR A 120 34.09 -4.36 11.82
CA TYR A 120 33.20 -4.42 12.98
C TYR A 120 33.79 -3.71 14.19
N PRO A 121 32.94 -3.15 15.08
CA PRO A 121 33.40 -2.57 16.33
C PRO A 121 34.21 -3.55 17.18
N TYR A 122 35.38 -3.11 17.65
CA TYR A 122 36.19 -3.86 18.60
C TYR A 122 35.83 -3.50 20.04
N LEU A 123 36.19 -4.38 20.99
CA LEU A 123 35.98 -4.10 22.41
C LEU A 123 36.73 -2.82 22.83
N GLY A 124 36.03 -1.91 23.48
CA GLY A 124 36.52 -0.60 23.88
C GLY A 124 36.37 0.49 22.82
N ALA A 125 35.89 0.17 21.62
CA ALA A 125 35.55 1.16 20.59
C ALA A 125 34.57 2.20 21.16
N ILE A 126 34.78 3.45 20.75
CA ILE A 126 34.05 4.60 21.32
C ILE A 126 32.74 4.79 20.57
N ALA A 127 31.64 4.73 21.30
CA ALA A 127 30.32 5.09 20.82
C ALA A 127 29.96 6.52 21.25
N HIS A 128 29.30 7.26 20.37
CA HIS A 128 28.90 8.64 20.57
C HIS A 128 27.57 8.92 19.85
N ARG A 129 26.94 10.06 20.19
CA ARG A 129 25.77 10.56 19.48
C ARG A 129 26.08 10.71 17.99
N ILE A 130 25.13 10.29 17.14
CA ILE A 130 25.24 10.48 15.70
C ILE A 130 25.26 11.97 15.34
N ARG A 131 26.08 12.32 14.35
CA ARG A 131 26.19 13.69 13.85
C ARG A 131 25.05 14.02 12.90
N SER A 132 24.61 15.27 12.85
CA SER A 132 23.59 15.69 11.89
C SER A 132 24.06 15.47 10.45
N ALA A 133 25.35 15.67 10.18
CA ALA A 133 25.95 15.37 8.88
C ALA A 133 25.91 13.87 8.53
N ASP A 134 25.99 12.98 9.51
CA ASP A 134 25.90 11.53 9.28
C ASP A 134 24.44 11.09 9.06
N LEU A 135 23.50 11.67 9.81
CA LEU A 135 22.06 11.50 9.57
C LEU A 135 21.67 11.91 8.15
N LEU A 136 22.12 13.08 7.69
CA LEU A 136 21.87 13.54 6.32
C LEU A 136 22.33 12.51 5.28
N ARG A 137 23.47 11.85 5.48
CA ARG A 137 23.99 10.84 4.55
C ARG A 137 23.20 9.54 4.58
N ILE A 138 22.69 9.15 5.74
CA ILE A 138 21.86 7.94 5.88
C ILE A 138 20.52 8.13 5.18
N TYR A 139 19.92 9.31 5.31
CA TYR A 139 18.61 9.63 4.74
C TYR A 139 18.68 10.28 3.34
N ASP A 140 19.87 10.47 2.78
CA ASP A 140 20.03 10.95 1.41
C ASP A 140 19.51 9.90 0.43
N ALA A 141 18.42 10.22 -0.26
CA ALA A 141 17.82 9.33 -1.25
C ALA A 141 18.72 9.15 -2.50
N GLY A 142 19.75 9.98 -2.67
CA GLY A 142 20.66 9.96 -3.82
C GLY A 142 19.95 10.20 -5.16
N LYS A 143 18.73 10.76 -5.11
CA LYS A 143 17.83 10.95 -6.25
C LYS A 143 17.34 12.39 -6.27
N ASN A 144 17.22 12.92 -7.47
CA ASN A 144 16.51 14.18 -7.71
C ASN A 144 15.00 13.94 -7.52
N ASP A 145 14.22 15.01 -7.32
CA ASP A 145 12.75 14.96 -7.18
C ASP A 145 12.24 14.19 -5.94
N THR A 146 12.75 14.56 -4.77
CA THR A 146 12.23 14.11 -3.48
C THR A 146 11.16 15.05 -2.94
N CYS A 147 10.20 14.49 -2.20
CA CYS A 147 9.14 15.23 -1.52
C CYS A 147 9.31 15.12 -0.01
N THR A 148 9.35 16.26 0.69
CA THR A 148 9.37 16.30 2.15
C THR A 148 8.02 15.85 2.72
N ILE A 149 8.05 14.88 3.63
CA ILE A 149 6.88 14.32 4.34
C ILE A 149 6.92 14.60 5.85
N GLY A 150 7.98 15.24 6.34
CA GLY A 150 8.10 15.57 7.75
C GLY A 150 9.54 15.94 8.11
N LYS A 151 9.86 15.75 9.39
CA LYS A 151 11.18 16.00 9.95
C LYS A 151 11.67 14.74 10.66
N LEU A 152 12.99 14.57 10.73
CA LEU A 152 13.56 13.48 11.53
C LEU A 152 13.36 13.75 13.02
N SER A 153 12.88 12.76 13.77
CA SER A 153 12.66 12.90 15.22
C SER A 153 13.95 13.11 16.02
N GLN A 154 15.09 12.67 15.50
CA GLN A 154 16.41 12.85 16.12
C GLN A 154 17.03 14.22 15.83
N ASP A 155 16.59 14.88 14.75
CA ASP A 155 17.04 16.19 14.34
C ASP A 155 16.00 16.87 13.44
N GLU A 156 15.18 17.73 14.04
CA GLU A 156 14.09 18.42 13.34
C GLU A 156 14.58 19.44 12.30
N SER A 157 15.87 19.76 12.28
CA SER A 157 16.44 20.59 11.22
C SER A 157 16.49 19.84 9.88
N ILE A 158 16.51 18.51 9.91
CA ILE A 158 16.62 17.65 8.72
C ILE A 158 15.23 17.26 8.20
N ASP A 159 14.98 17.53 6.93
CA ASP A 159 13.79 17.09 6.22
C ASP A 159 13.77 15.56 6.05
N ALA A 160 12.69 14.93 6.48
CA ALA A 160 12.38 13.56 6.10
C ALA A 160 11.71 13.59 4.72
N ALA A 161 12.40 13.08 3.69
CA ALA A 161 11.94 13.13 2.31
C ALA A 161 11.84 11.74 1.69
N ILE A 162 10.94 11.60 0.72
CA ILE A 162 10.74 10.37 -0.04
C ILE A 162 10.86 10.64 -1.53
N HIS A 163 11.33 9.64 -2.28
CA HIS A 163 11.31 9.70 -3.74
C HIS A 163 10.03 9.07 -4.27
N VAL A 164 9.03 9.90 -4.58
CA VAL A 164 7.68 9.46 -4.99
C VAL A 164 7.72 8.46 -6.16
N PRO A 165 8.48 8.66 -7.26
CA PRO A 165 8.49 7.67 -8.34
C PRO A 165 9.03 6.29 -7.89
N SER A 166 9.96 6.26 -6.93
CA SER A 166 10.44 4.97 -6.38
C SER A 166 9.35 4.30 -5.55
N MET A 167 8.65 5.09 -4.73
CA MET A 167 7.54 4.61 -3.91
C MET A 167 6.41 4.05 -4.78
N LEU A 168 6.07 4.70 -5.89
CA LEU A 168 4.99 4.26 -6.80
C LEU A 168 5.42 3.09 -7.69
N SER A 169 6.69 3.01 -8.08
CA SER A 169 7.23 1.90 -8.89
C SER A 169 7.27 0.55 -8.17
N LYS A 170 7.14 0.57 -6.84
CA LYS A 170 7.16 -0.60 -5.97
C LYS A 170 5.83 -0.66 -5.22
N HIS A 171 5.45 -1.85 -4.76
CA HIS A 171 4.38 -1.93 -3.77
C HIS A 171 4.91 -1.43 -2.41
N PHE A 172 4.07 -0.73 -1.66
CA PHE A 172 4.39 -0.29 -0.31
C PHE A 172 3.23 -0.62 0.63
N ALA A 173 3.55 -0.75 1.92
CA ALA A 173 2.59 -1.00 2.98
C ALA A 173 2.77 0.05 4.08
N ILE A 174 1.64 0.56 4.60
CA ILE A 174 1.62 1.47 5.74
C ILE A 174 1.01 0.72 6.90
N VAL A 175 1.83 0.44 7.91
CA VAL A 175 1.48 -0.41 9.05
C VAL A 175 1.61 0.37 10.35
N GLY A 176 0.68 0.15 11.27
CA GLY A 176 0.66 0.80 12.57
C GLY A 176 -0.57 0.38 13.38
N SER A 177 -0.49 0.48 14.71
CA SER A 177 -1.63 0.23 15.58
C SER A 177 -2.74 1.28 15.37
N THR A 178 -3.92 1.06 15.94
CA THR A 178 -5.04 2.02 15.84
C THR A 178 -4.65 3.34 16.50
N GLY A 179 -4.95 4.47 15.83
CA GLY A 179 -4.70 5.81 16.37
C GLY A 179 -3.30 6.40 16.12
N VAL A 180 -2.35 5.66 15.53
CA VAL A 180 -0.97 6.18 15.29
C VAL A 180 -0.84 7.12 14.08
N GLY A 181 -1.94 7.44 13.39
CA GLY A 181 -1.92 8.33 12.22
C GLY A 181 -1.73 7.64 10.87
N LYS A 182 -2.15 6.38 10.72
CA LYS A 182 -2.10 5.66 9.42
C LYS A 182 -2.82 6.43 8.30
N SER A 183 -4.09 6.79 8.50
CA SER A 183 -4.90 7.49 7.49
C SER A 183 -4.33 8.88 7.17
N THR A 184 -3.77 9.56 8.18
CA THR A 184 -3.03 10.82 8.00
C THR A 184 -1.79 10.64 7.13
N ALA A 185 -1.00 9.60 7.39
CA ALA A 185 0.20 9.28 6.61
C ALA A 185 -0.15 8.90 5.16
N VAL A 186 -1.18 8.06 4.96
CA VAL A 186 -1.70 7.73 3.62
C VAL A 186 -2.11 9.02 2.90
N SER A 187 -2.88 9.88 3.55
CA SER A 187 -3.38 11.11 2.95
C SER A 187 -2.23 12.04 2.51
N LEU A 188 -1.26 12.24 3.39
CA LEU A 188 -0.04 13.02 3.08
C LEU A 188 0.71 12.44 1.88
N LEU A 189 0.93 11.13 1.86
CA LEU A 189 1.64 10.46 0.78
C LEU A 189 0.91 10.56 -0.55
N LEU A 190 -0.43 10.45 -0.55
CA LEU A 190 -1.25 10.60 -1.75
C LEU A 190 -1.25 12.04 -2.27
N HIS A 191 -1.33 13.05 -1.40
CA HIS A 191 -1.15 14.46 -1.80
C HIS A 191 0.20 14.67 -2.49
N LYS A 192 1.29 14.15 -1.91
CA LYS A 192 2.61 14.20 -2.56
C LYS A 192 2.70 13.40 -3.85
N ALA A 193 1.98 12.29 -3.95
CA ALA A 193 1.96 11.47 -5.14
C ALA A 193 1.27 12.16 -6.34
N ILE A 194 0.10 12.76 -6.11
CA ILE A 194 -0.64 13.47 -7.17
C ILE A 194 0.04 14.79 -7.56
N GLU A 195 0.72 15.46 -6.61
CA GLU A 195 1.54 16.65 -6.89
C GLU A 195 2.73 16.31 -7.81
N ALA A 196 3.40 15.18 -7.56
CA ALA A 196 4.59 14.79 -8.31
C ALA A 196 4.27 14.14 -9.67
N ASP A 197 3.08 13.56 -9.85
CA ASP A 197 2.70 12.85 -11.07
C ASP A 197 1.26 13.13 -11.50
N HIS A 198 1.08 14.07 -12.42
CA HIS A 198 -0.24 14.43 -12.96
C HIS A 198 -0.93 13.32 -13.78
N ARG A 199 -0.19 12.27 -14.17
CA ARG A 199 -0.75 11.09 -14.85
C ARG A 199 -1.24 10.04 -13.88
N LEU A 200 -0.98 10.22 -12.58
CA LEU A 200 -1.43 9.32 -11.54
C LEU A 200 -2.96 9.35 -11.42
N ARG A 201 -3.56 8.17 -11.34
CA ARG A 201 -4.95 7.94 -10.99
C ARG A 201 -4.98 7.04 -9.78
N VAL A 202 -5.71 7.46 -8.76
CA VAL A 202 -5.76 6.77 -7.48
C VAL A 202 -7.15 6.22 -7.29
N LEU A 203 -7.25 4.91 -7.06
CA LEU A 203 -8.47 4.27 -6.60
C LEU A 203 -8.30 3.90 -5.13
N ILE A 204 -9.13 4.45 -4.25
CA ILE A 204 -9.15 4.13 -2.84
C ILE A 204 -10.36 3.25 -2.55
N LEU A 205 -10.12 2.05 -2.03
CA LEU A 205 -11.15 1.18 -1.49
C LEU A 205 -11.37 1.56 -0.02
N ASP A 206 -12.49 2.24 0.25
CA ASP A 206 -12.77 2.94 1.51
C ASP A 206 -13.95 2.27 2.24
N PRO A 207 -13.71 1.25 3.09
CA PRO A 207 -14.73 0.58 3.89
C PRO A 207 -15.36 1.46 4.97
N HIS A 208 -14.70 2.53 5.41
CA HIS A 208 -15.17 3.39 6.50
C HIS A 208 -15.61 4.79 6.06
N ASN A 209 -15.48 5.10 4.78
CA ASN A 209 -15.81 6.39 4.17
C ASN A 209 -15.01 7.56 4.76
N GLU A 210 -13.74 7.35 5.09
CA GLU A 210 -12.89 8.34 5.76
C GLU A 210 -12.06 9.20 4.79
N PHE A 211 -11.72 8.70 3.59
CA PHE A 211 -10.70 9.32 2.75
C PHE A 211 -11.21 10.47 1.89
N ALA A 212 -12.48 10.44 1.47
CA ALA A 212 -13.04 11.48 0.61
C ALA A 212 -12.86 12.89 1.17
N ALA A 213 -13.03 13.05 2.49
CA ALA A 213 -12.90 14.33 3.18
C ALA A 213 -11.46 14.89 3.17
N ALA A 214 -10.45 14.04 2.99
CA ALA A 214 -9.05 14.45 2.92
C ALA A 214 -8.67 15.05 1.56
N PHE A 215 -9.53 14.93 0.54
CA PHE A 215 -9.27 15.32 -0.84
C PHE A 215 -10.45 16.07 -1.49
N PRO A 216 -10.96 17.16 -0.90
CA PRO A 216 -12.19 17.83 -1.37
C PRO A 216 -12.11 18.30 -2.83
N ASP A 217 -10.93 18.75 -3.27
CA ASP A 217 -10.73 19.28 -4.62
C ASP A 217 -10.24 18.21 -5.62
N HIS A 218 -9.75 17.07 -5.13
CA HIS A 218 -9.07 16.05 -5.94
C HIS A 218 -9.81 14.71 -6.03
N ALA A 219 -10.79 14.46 -5.15
CA ALA A 219 -11.53 13.21 -5.11
C ALA A 219 -12.93 13.30 -5.72
N VAL A 220 -13.35 12.19 -6.33
CA VAL A 220 -14.75 11.88 -6.64
C VAL A 220 -15.16 10.69 -5.80
N VAL A 221 -16.30 10.82 -5.12
CA VAL A 221 -16.89 9.76 -4.30
C VAL A 221 -17.79 8.89 -5.17
N ILE A 222 -17.62 7.58 -5.05
CA ILE A 222 -18.50 6.58 -5.65
C ILE A 222 -19.10 5.76 -4.52
N ASP A 223 -20.41 5.87 -4.36
CA ASP A 223 -21.21 5.18 -3.35
C ASP A 223 -22.13 4.14 -4.01
N THR A 224 -22.91 3.42 -3.21
CA THR A 224 -23.84 2.39 -3.74
C THR A 224 -24.95 2.94 -4.64
N ASP A 225 -25.26 4.23 -4.56
CA ASP A 225 -26.35 4.85 -5.31
C ASP A 225 -25.86 5.34 -6.69
N THR A 226 -24.59 5.71 -6.77
CA THR A 226 -23.90 6.16 -7.99
C THR A 226 -23.11 5.06 -8.69
N LEU A 227 -22.82 3.96 -7.97
CA LEU A 227 -22.13 2.80 -8.50
C LEU A 227 -23.00 2.06 -9.51
N ASP A 228 -22.48 1.94 -10.73
CA ASP A 228 -23.00 1.03 -11.74
C ASP A 228 -21.86 0.07 -12.09
N LEU A 229 -21.82 -1.13 -11.49
CA LEU A 229 -20.77 -2.13 -11.75
C LEU A 229 -21.43 -3.39 -12.35
N PRO A 230 -21.55 -3.46 -13.69
CA PRO A 230 -22.35 -4.50 -14.31
C PRO A 230 -21.84 -5.92 -14.00
N PHE A 231 -22.76 -6.81 -13.61
CA PHE A 231 -22.44 -8.19 -13.21
C PHE A 231 -21.66 -9.00 -14.28
N TRP A 232 -21.77 -8.66 -15.56
CA TRP A 232 -21.10 -9.39 -16.64
C TRP A 232 -19.60 -9.11 -16.76
N LEU A 233 -19.09 -8.09 -16.04
CA LEU A 233 -17.65 -7.87 -15.86
C LEU A 233 -17.03 -8.86 -14.88
N MET A 234 -17.84 -9.49 -14.04
CA MET A 234 -17.40 -10.44 -13.03
C MET A 234 -16.93 -11.75 -13.69
N ARG A 235 -15.87 -12.33 -13.15
CA ARG A 235 -15.51 -13.72 -13.41
C ARG A 235 -16.51 -14.65 -12.73
N LEU A 236 -16.52 -15.91 -13.15
CA LEU A 236 -17.44 -16.91 -12.61
C LEU A 236 -17.28 -17.05 -11.09
N GLU A 237 -16.05 -17.03 -10.58
CA GLU A 237 -15.77 -17.10 -9.15
C GLU A 237 -16.34 -15.89 -8.40
N GLU A 238 -16.07 -14.68 -8.89
CA GLU A 238 -16.58 -13.42 -8.33
C GLU A 238 -18.13 -13.38 -8.34
N PHE A 239 -18.73 -13.78 -9.47
CA PHE A 239 -20.18 -13.85 -9.58
C PHE A 239 -20.78 -14.93 -8.69
N SER A 240 -20.08 -16.04 -8.47
CA SER A 240 -20.53 -17.09 -7.57
C SER A 240 -20.61 -16.60 -6.11
N GLU A 241 -19.65 -15.80 -5.64
CA GLU A 241 -19.70 -15.24 -4.29
C GLU A 241 -20.98 -14.43 -4.06
N VAL A 242 -21.43 -13.69 -5.08
CA VAL A 242 -22.70 -12.95 -5.06
C VAL A 242 -23.91 -13.89 -5.03
N ILE A 243 -23.97 -14.87 -5.93
CA ILE A 243 -25.11 -15.81 -6.04
C ILE A 243 -25.24 -16.70 -4.79
N PHE A 244 -24.12 -17.11 -4.21
CA PHE A 244 -24.07 -17.94 -3.01
C PHE A 244 -24.00 -17.13 -1.70
N ARG A 245 -23.99 -15.80 -1.78
CA ARG A 245 -23.94 -14.86 -0.65
C ARG A 245 -22.78 -15.18 0.31
N GLY A 246 -21.59 -15.35 -0.25
CA GLY A 246 -20.35 -15.69 0.46
C GLY A 246 -20.28 -17.13 1.01
N ARG A 247 -21.29 -17.97 0.76
CA ARG A 247 -21.25 -19.39 1.14
C ARG A 247 -20.47 -20.20 0.10
N PRO A 248 -19.88 -21.34 0.48
CA PRO A 248 -19.28 -22.26 -0.48
C PRO A 248 -20.28 -22.62 -1.57
N ALA A 249 -19.85 -22.44 -2.81
CA ALA A 249 -20.65 -22.72 -3.97
C ALA A 249 -20.87 -24.23 -4.14
N ILE A 250 -22.03 -24.61 -4.68
CA ILE A 250 -22.37 -26.01 -4.94
C ILE A 250 -21.78 -26.39 -6.31
N PRO A 251 -20.91 -27.43 -6.40
CA PRO A 251 -20.20 -27.77 -7.63
C PRO A 251 -21.13 -27.95 -8.85
N GLU A 252 -22.25 -28.64 -8.68
CA GLU A 252 -23.21 -28.88 -9.75
C GLU A 252 -23.89 -27.59 -10.21
N GLU A 253 -24.21 -26.66 -9.29
CA GLU A 253 -24.77 -25.35 -9.63
C GLU A 253 -23.72 -24.48 -10.37
N LEU A 254 -22.44 -24.56 -9.96
CA LEU A 254 -21.34 -23.87 -10.64
C LEU A 254 -21.08 -24.41 -12.05
N ASP A 255 -21.12 -25.73 -12.23
CA ASP A 255 -20.93 -26.37 -13.54
C ASP A 255 -22.04 -25.92 -14.51
N ILE A 256 -23.28 -25.87 -14.02
CA ILE A 256 -24.40 -25.31 -14.78
C ILE A 256 -24.15 -23.85 -15.17
N MET A 257 -23.67 -23.01 -14.25
CA MET A 257 -23.34 -21.61 -14.57
C MET A 257 -22.22 -21.51 -15.62
N ARG A 258 -21.19 -22.36 -15.50
CA ARG A 258 -20.06 -22.42 -16.43
C ARG A 258 -20.50 -22.79 -17.85
N ASP A 259 -21.49 -23.67 -17.98
CA ASP A 259 -22.08 -24.06 -19.26
C ASP A 259 -22.99 -22.96 -19.85
N LEU A 260 -23.90 -22.41 -19.04
CA LEU A 260 -25.00 -21.57 -19.53
C LEU A 260 -24.62 -20.10 -19.72
N ILE A 261 -23.67 -19.55 -18.96
CA ILE A 261 -23.24 -18.15 -19.12
C ILE A 261 -22.66 -17.88 -20.52
N PRO A 262 -21.76 -18.73 -21.07
CA PRO A 262 -21.32 -18.61 -22.46
C PRO A 262 -22.47 -18.61 -23.47
N GLU A 263 -23.50 -19.42 -23.25
CA GLU A 263 -24.67 -19.45 -24.14
C GLU A 263 -25.46 -18.14 -24.08
N ALA A 264 -25.70 -17.60 -22.89
CA ALA A 264 -26.36 -16.31 -22.71
C ALA A 264 -25.58 -15.18 -23.40
N LYS A 265 -24.25 -15.17 -23.27
CA LYS A 265 -23.37 -14.19 -23.94
C LYS A 265 -23.40 -14.32 -25.47
N ARG A 266 -23.52 -15.53 -26.03
CA ARG A 266 -23.69 -15.74 -27.48
C ARG A 266 -25.05 -15.25 -27.98
N ALA A 267 -26.12 -15.54 -27.24
CA ALA A 267 -27.46 -15.12 -27.59
C ALA A 267 -27.57 -13.59 -27.65
N PHE A 268 -26.94 -12.89 -26.70
CA PHE A 268 -26.90 -11.43 -26.67
C PHE A 268 -26.16 -10.83 -27.88
N LYS A 269 -24.98 -11.37 -28.26
CA LYS A 269 -24.26 -10.94 -29.49
C LYS A 269 -25.06 -11.18 -30.77
N GLY A 270 -25.89 -12.21 -30.80
CA GLY A 270 -26.69 -12.61 -31.96
C GLY A 270 -27.93 -11.75 -32.21
N SER A 271 -28.46 -11.06 -31.19
CA SER A 271 -29.69 -10.27 -31.32
C SER A 271 -29.45 -8.83 -31.82
N ASP A 272 -28.23 -8.29 -31.63
CA ASP A 272 -27.91 -6.88 -31.91
C ASP A 272 -27.13 -6.62 -33.23
N SER A 273 -26.81 -7.65 -34.01
CA SER A 273 -25.86 -7.52 -35.14
C SER A 273 -26.47 -7.68 -36.54
N GLY A 274 -27.31 -6.72 -36.92
CA GLY A 274 -27.59 -6.42 -38.34
C GLY A 274 -26.43 -5.71 -39.07
N LEU A 275 -25.46 -5.11 -38.35
CA LEU A 275 -24.51 -4.16 -38.94
C LEU A 275 -23.01 -4.37 -38.63
N MET A 276 -22.58 -5.32 -37.78
CA MET A 276 -21.15 -5.49 -37.42
C MET A 276 -20.51 -6.82 -37.83
N ARG A 277 -20.92 -7.39 -38.98
CA ARG A 277 -20.42 -8.70 -39.45
C ARG A 277 -19.01 -8.69 -40.08
N ARG A 278 -18.11 -7.77 -39.76
CA ARG A 278 -16.81 -7.67 -40.48
C ARG A 278 -15.53 -7.52 -39.66
N SER A 279 -15.53 -7.71 -38.33
CA SER A 279 -14.29 -7.52 -37.56
C SER A 279 -13.91 -8.62 -36.54
N ALA A 280 -14.64 -9.73 -36.44
CA ALA A 280 -14.29 -10.77 -35.47
C ALA A 280 -14.13 -12.14 -36.15
N SER A 281 -13.07 -12.27 -36.95
CA SER A 281 -12.59 -13.56 -37.48
C SER A 281 -11.58 -14.23 -36.53
N GLU A 282 -11.74 -14.07 -35.22
CA GLU A 282 -11.01 -14.85 -34.23
C GLU A 282 -12.00 -15.68 -33.43
N LYS A 283 -11.92 -17.00 -33.60
CA LYS A 283 -12.60 -18.01 -32.78
C LYS A 283 -12.00 -17.99 -31.37
N SER A 284 -12.17 -16.91 -30.61
CA SER A 284 -12.04 -17.03 -29.15
C SER A 284 -13.25 -17.79 -28.64
N SER A 285 -13.01 -18.95 -28.00
CA SER A 285 -14.08 -19.69 -27.35
C SER A 285 -14.62 -18.83 -26.22
N LEU A 286 -15.86 -18.34 -26.37
CA LEU A 286 -16.53 -17.56 -25.34
C LEU A 286 -16.67 -18.40 -24.06
N THR A 287 -16.10 -17.93 -22.95
CA THR A 287 -16.16 -18.58 -21.64
C THR A 287 -17.03 -17.78 -20.66
N ALA A 288 -17.29 -18.36 -19.48
CA ALA A 288 -17.99 -17.68 -18.40
C ALA A 288 -17.25 -16.40 -17.96
N ASP A 289 -15.93 -16.35 -18.08
CA ASP A 289 -15.08 -15.23 -17.62
C ASP A 289 -14.81 -14.17 -18.69
N THR A 290 -15.26 -14.38 -19.93
CA THR A 290 -15.06 -13.38 -21.00
C THR A 290 -15.95 -12.16 -20.71
N PRO A 291 -15.43 -10.92 -20.58
CA PRO A 291 -16.21 -9.74 -20.16
C PRO A 291 -17.08 -9.20 -21.31
N VAL A 292 -18.11 -9.98 -21.66
CA VAL A 292 -19.08 -9.67 -22.72
C VAL A 292 -20.44 -9.48 -22.08
N PRO A 293 -21.14 -8.38 -22.39
CA PRO A 293 -22.53 -8.17 -22.03
C PRO A 293 -23.45 -9.37 -22.29
N TYR A 294 -24.33 -9.65 -21.33
CA TYR A 294 -25.48 -10.54 -21.48
C TYR A 294 -26.58 -10.12 -20.52
N ARG A 295 -27.82 -10.58 -20.73
CA ARG A 295 -28.93 -10.28 -19.82
C ARG A 295 -29.16 -11.45 -18.88
N MET A 296 -29.48 -11.15 -17.62
CA MET A 296 -29.91 -12.18 -16.66
C MET A 296 -31.21 -12.87 -17.09
N ALA A 297 -32.08 -12.17 -17.81
CA ALA A 297 -33.28 -12.76 -18.40
C ALA A 297 -32.95 -13.91 -19.38
N ASP A 298 -31.89 -13.75 -20.18
CA ASP A 298 -31.46 -14.78 -21.14
C ASP A 298 -30.90 -16.01 -20.40
N LEU A 299 -30.11 -15.78 -19.34
CA LEU A 299 -29.60 -16.87 -18.49
C LEU A 299 -30.75 -17.63 -17.79
N LEU A 300 -31.74 -16.92 -17.26
CA LEU A 300 -32.92 -17.54 -16.64
C LEU A 300 -33.75 -18.34 -17.65
N ALA A 301 -33.89 -17.85 -18.88
CA ALA A 301 -34.57 -18.56 -19.96
C ALA A 301 -33.85 -19.88 -20.33
N LEU A 302 -32.52 -19.86 -20.39
CA LEU A 302 -31.72 -21.07 -20.63
C LEU A 302 -31.86 -22.11 -19.50
N ILE A 303 -31.93 -21.64 -18.24
CA ILE A 303 -32.20 -22.52 -17.10
C ILE A 303 -33.59 -23.16 -17.22
N ASP A 304 -34.61 -22.38 -17.60
CA ASP A 304 -35.97 -22.89 -17.81
C ASP A 304 -36.06 -23.88 -18.98
N GLU A 305 -35.36 -23.62 -20.07
CA GLU A 305 -35.26 -24.55 -21.18
C GLU A 305 -34.64 -25.88 -20.74
N ARG A 306 -33.51 -25.85 -20.01
CA ARG A 306 -32.84 -27.05 -19.50
C ARG A 306 -33.71 -27.81 -18.48
N LEU A 307 -34.52 -27.12 -17.68
CA LEU A 307 -35.51 -27.74 -16.78
C LEU A 307 -36.63 -28.47 -17.52
N GLY A 308 -37.06 -27.92 -18.67
CA GLY A 308 -38.10 -28.47 -19.52
C GLY A 308 -37.70 -29.73 -20.31
N ARG A 309 -36.39 -29.96 -20.51
CA ARG A 309 -35.88 -31.15 -21.21
C ARG A 309 -36.20 -32.44 -20.44
N LEU A 310 -36.44 -33.53 -21.18
CA LEU A 310 -36.75 -34.86 -20.61
C LEU A 310 -35.52 -35.54 -20.00
N GLU A 311 -34.33 -35.22 -20.52
CA GLU A 311 -33.03 -35.71 -20.07
C GLU A 311 -32.53 -34.95 -18.82
N GLY A 312 -31.47 -35.45 -18.17
CA GLY A 312 -30.82 -34.76 -17.05
C GLY A 312 -31.66 -34.68 -15.76
N ARG A 313 -32.39 -35.74 -15.40
CA ARG A 313 -33.22 -35.75 -14.17
C ARG A 313 -32.44 -35.45 -12.88
N SER A 314 -31.16 -35.84 -12.83
CA SER A 314 -30.23 -35.56 -11.73
C SER A 314 -29.99 -34.06 -11.51
N ASP A 315 -29.99 -33.28 -12.60
CA ASP A 315 -29.60 -31.86 -12.57
C ASP A 315 -30.78 -30.96 -12.17
N LYS A 316 -32.01 -31.45 -12.30
CA LYS A 316 -33.23 -30.67 -12.08
C LYS A 316 -33.33 -30.02 -10.70
N PRO A 317 -32.95 -30.68 -9.58
CA PRO A 317 -32.92 -30.03 -8.27
C PRO A 317 -31.95 -28.83 -8.23
N PHE A 318 -30.75 -28.99 -8.80
CA PHE A 318 -29.73 -27.94 -8.83
C PHE A 318 -30.13 -26.77 -9.73
N LEU A 319 -30.71 -27.04 -10.90
CA LEU A 319 -31.27 -26.00 -11.78
C LEU A 319 -32.37 -25.18 -11.09
N ARG A 320 -33.26 -25.83 -10.34
CA ARG A 320 -34.32 -25.13 -9.57
C ARG A 320 -33.72 -24.28 -8.45
N ALA A 321 -32.76 -24.82 -7.71
CA ALA A 321 -32.08 -24.10 -6.63
C ALA A 321 -31.33 -22.88 -7.18
N LEU A 322 -30.55 -23.07 -8.24
CA LEU A 322 -29.79 -22.01 -8.91
C LEU A 322 -30.71 -20.90 -9.43
N LYS A 323 -31.81 -21.25 -10.11
CA LYS A 323 -32.81 -20.28 -10.57
C LYS A 323 -33.34 -19.42 -9.41
N MET A 324 -33.68 -20.06 -8.28
CA MET A 324 -34.16 -19.36 -7.09
C MET A 324 -33.09 -18.44 -6.50
N ARG A 325 -31.82 -18.87 -6.42
CA ARG A 325 -30.72 -18.02 -5.93
C ARG A 325 -30.50 -16.80 -6.82
N ILE A 326 -30.41 -17.00 -8.14
CA ILE A 326 -30.25 -15.91 -9.11
C ILE A 326 -31.39 -14.91 -8.99
N THR A 327 -32.63 -15.40 -8.98
CA THR A 327 -33.82 -14.54 -8.84
C THR A 327 -33.81 -13.78 -7.50
N SER A 328 -33.38 -14.44 -6.42
CA SER A 328 -33.25 -13.81 -5.11
C SER A 328 -32.13 -12.77 -5.05
N ALA A 329 -31.07 -12.91 -5.84
CA ALA A 329 -29.99 -11.92 -5.91
C ALA A 329 -30.43 -10.69 -6.72
N ILE A 330 -31.07 -10.89 -7.88
CA ILE A 330 -31.59 -9.80 -8.72
C ILE A 330 -32.59 -8.93 -7.97
N ASN A 331 -33.44 -9.55 -7.14
CA ASN A 331 -34.47 -8.84 -6.39
C ASN A 331 -33.98 -8.26 -5.04
N ASP A 332 -32.72 -8.45 -4.66
CA ASP A 332 -32.17 -7.90 -3.43
C ASP A 332 -31.72 -6.44 -3.67
N PRO A 333 -32.32 -5.43 -3.01
CA PRO A 333 -31.98 -4.02 -3.25
C PRO A 333 -30.50 -3.71 -3.01
N ARG A 334 -29.82 -4.49 -2.16
CA ARG A 334 -28.40 -4.30 -1.85
C ARG A 334 -27.48 -4.65 -3.02
N TYR A 335 -27.98 -5.37 -4.03
CA TYR A 335 -27.26 -5.69 -5.27
C TYR A 335 -27.72 -4.86 -6.46
N HIS A 336 -28.51 -3.80 -6.23
CA HIS A 336 -29.05 -2.96 -7.30
C HIS A 336 -27.95 -2.39 -8.21
N PHE A 337 -26.81 -1.98 -7.63
CA PHE A 337 -25.64 -1.48 -8.34
C PHE A 337 -25.05 -2.46 -9.37
N MET A 338 -25.32 -3.78 -9.23
CA MET A 338 -24.85 -4.80 -10.18
C MET A 338 -25.86 -5.12 -11.28
N PHE A 339 -27.14 -5.10 -10.93
CA PHE A 339 -28.25 -5.55 -11.77
C PHE A 339 -29.08 -4.37 -12.30
N SER A 340 -28.50 -3.17 -12.30
CA SER A 340 -29.15 -1.96 -12.80
C SER A 340 -29.61 -2.15 -14.25
N ASN A 341 -30.75 -1.53 -14.60
CA ASN A 341 -31.43 -1.72 -15.87
C ASN A 341 -30.88 -0.82 -17.00
N ASN A 342 -29.77 -0.13 -16.76
CA ASN A 342 -29.17 0.75 -17.75
C ASN A 342 -28.77 -0.06 -18.99
N THR A 343 -29.01 0.51 -20.17
CA THR A 343 -28.72 -0.10 -21.47
C THR A 343 -27.25 -0.52 -21.53
N ILE A 344 -27.05 -1.83 -21.38
CA ILE A 344 -25.80 -2.53 -21.04
C ILE A 344 -24.58 -2.14 -21.88
N GLN A 345 -24.77 -1.62 -23.09
CA GLN A 345 -23.68 -1.35 -24.03
C GLN A 345 -23.19 0.10 -24.05
N ASP A 346 -24.04 1.10 -23.79
CA ASP A 346 -23.69 2.50 -24.07
C ASP A 346 -23.01 3.22 -22.89
N THR A 347 -23.16 2.71 -21.66
CA THR A 347 -22.66 3.41 -20.45
C THR A 347 -21.34 2.86 -19.92
N ILE A 348 -20.88 1.67 -20.33
CA ILE A 348 -19.73 1.04 -19.66
C ILE A 348 -18.43 1.86 -19.79
N MET A 349 -18.20 2.46 -20.95
CA MET A 349 -17.01 3.30 -21.15
C MET A 349 -17.04 4.51 -20.21
N GLU A 350 -18.22 5.10 -20.00
CA GLU A 350 -18.44 6.22 -19.08
C GLU A 350 -18.26 5.78 -17.63
N THR A 351 -18.80 4.61 -17.26
CA THR A 351 -18.61 4.01 -15.93
C THR A 351 -17.13 3.78 -15.63
N ILE A 352 -16.39 3.14 -16.55
CA ILE A 352 -14.96 2.88 -16.38
C ILE A 352 -14.18 4.20 -16.31
N ALA A 353 -14.48 5.15 -17.19
CA ALA A 353 -13.91 6.49 -17.16
C ALA A 353 -14.18 7.19 -15.82
N HIS A 354 -15.38 7.02 -15.26
CA HIS A 354 -15.77 7.61 -13.99
C HIS A 354 -15.05 6.95 -12.79
N ILE A 355 -15.01 5.61 -12.74
CA ILE A 355 -14.37 4.84 -11.66
C ILE A 355 -12.86 5.10 -11.62
N PHE A 356 -12.20 5.03 -12.78
CA PHE A 356 -10.74 5.11 -12.87
C PHE A 356 -10.23 6.51 -13.22
N ARG A 357 -11.13 7.49 -13.35
CA ARG A 357 -10.82 8.90 -13.62
C ARG A 357 -10.00 9.04 -14.93
N ILE A 358 -10.57 8.56 -16.04
CA ILE A 358 -9.95 8.59 -17.37
C ILE A 358 -10.90 9.23 -18.40
N PRO A 359 -10.75 10.52 -18.75
CA PRO A 359 -9.79 11.48 -18.21
C PRO A 359 -10.12 11.85 -16.75
N GLY A 360 -9.11 12.27 -15.99
CA GLY A 360 -9.25 12.53 -14.56
C GLY A 360 -9.48 14.00 -14.22
N ASP A 361 -9.13 14.88 -15.16
CA ASP A 361 -9.08 16.33 -15.00
C ASP A 361 -8.38 16.70 -13.67
N ASP A 362 -8.90 17.68 -12.93
CA ASP A 362 -8.35 18.11 -11.64
C ASP A 362 -8.71 17.17 -10.48
N ARG A 363 -9.43 16.07 -10.75
CA ARG A 363 -9.88 15.09 -9.74
C ARG A 363 -9.33 13.69 -10.03
N PRO A 364 -8.04 13.43 -9.79
CA PRO A 364 -7.39 12.16 -10.10
C PRO A 364 -7.73 11.02 -9.12
N ILE A 365 -8.38 11.32 -7.98
CA ILE A 365 -8.69 10.34 -6.94
C ILE A 365 -10.15 9.89 -7.08
N SER A 366 -10.36 8.59 -7.02
CA SER A 366 -11.66 7.95 -6.88
C SER A 366 -11.71 7.28 -5.52
N THR A 367 -12.64 7.70 -4.66
CA THR A 367 -12.87 7.08 -3.35
C THR A 367 -14.11 6.22 -3.44
N PHE A 368 -13.89 4.91 -3.46
CA PHE A 368 -14.93 3.90 -3.61
C PHE A 368 -15.42 3.47 -2.23
N GLN A 369 -16.62 3.90 -1.88
CA GLN A 369 -17.23 3.66 -0.58
C GLN A 369 -17.82 2.25 -0.50
N LEU A 370 -17.26 1.43 0.39
CA LEU A 370 -17.69 0.03 0.55
C LEU A 370 -18.64 -0.16 1.74
N ALA A 371 -18.86 0.87 2.56
CA ALA A 371 -19.70 0.78 3.77
C ALA A 371 -21.16 0.35 3.50
N GLY A 372 -21.70 0.63 2.30
CA GLY A 372 -23.04 0.23 1.88
C GLY A 372 -23.13 -1.14 1.20
N ILE A 373 -21.98 -1.74 0.85
CA ILE A 373 -21.94 -3.01 0.12
C ILE A 373 -22.04 -4.18 1.11
N PRO A 374 -22.87 -5.21 0.83
CA PRO A 374 -22.90 -6.42 1.65
C PRO A 374 -21.50 -7.04 1.77
N SER A 375 -21.11 -7.40 3.00
CA SER A 375 -19.77 -7.89 3.32
C SER A 375 -19.38 -9.11 2.48
N GLU A 376 -20.37 -9.93 2.11
CA GLU A 376 -20.20 -11.11 1.27
C GLU A 376 -19.75 -10.81 -0.17
N VAL A 377 -19.94 -9.56 -0.65
CA VAL A 377 -19.63 -9.14 -2.03
C VAL A 377 -18.48 -8.13 -2.09
N VAL A 378 -18.07 -7.57 -0.95
CA VAL A 378 -16.95 -6.61 -0.86
C VAL A 378 -15.68 -7.15 -1.51
N ASN A 379 -15.36 -8.43 -1.31
CA ASN A 379 -14.18 -9.06 -1.91
C ASN A 379 -14.31 -9.18 -3.43
N SER A 380 -15.48 -9.57 -3.94
CA SER A 380 -15.72 -9.69 -5.37
C SER A 380 -15.60 -8.32 -6.05
N VAL A 381 -16.18 -7.27 -5.45
CA VAL A 381 -16.07 -5.88 -5.95
C VAL A 381 -14.62 -5.40 -5.95
N ALA A 382 -13.90 -5.59 -4.84
CA ALA A 382 -12.48 -5.23 -4.76
C ALA A 382 -11.64 -5.98 -5.80
N SER A 383 -11.91 -7.27 -6.02
CA SER A 383 -11.22 -8.09 -7.04
C SER A 383 -11.42 -7.53 -8.44
N ILE A 384 -12.66 -7.21 -8.82
CA ILE A 384 -13.00 -6.66 -10.14
C ILE A 384 -12.31 -5.32 -10.34
N LEU A 385 -12.39 -4.41 -9.36
CA LEU A 385 -11.79 -3.10 -9.43
C LEU A 385 -10.26 -3.17 -9.55
N CYS A 386 -9.60 -4.02 -8.76
CA CYS A 386 -8.16 -4.25 -8.83
C CYS A 386 -7.75 -4.82 -10.19
N ARG A 387 -8.48 -5.82 -10.70
CA ARG A 387 -8.23 -6.43 -12.01
C ARG A 387 -8.39 -5.41 -13.14
N MET A 388 -9.46 -4.62 -13.11
CA MET A 388 -9.71 -3.58 -14.10
C MET A 388 -8.66 -2.47 -14.03
N ALA A 389 -8.25 -2.03 -12.83
CA ALA A 389 -7.15 -1.09 -12.66
C ALA A 389 -5.87 -1.60 -13.30
N PHE A 390 -5.55 -2.88 -13.08
CA PHE A 390 -4.38 -3.53 -13.67
C PHE A 390 -4.47 -3.62 -15.20
N GLU A 391 -5.60 -4.07 -15.73
CA GLU A 391 -5.82 -4.15 -17.17
C GLU A 391 -5.70 -2.77 -17.83
N LEU A 392 -6.34 -1.74 -17.27
CA LEU A 392 -6.23 -0.36 -17.77
C LEU A 392 -4.80 0.15 -17.75
N ALA A 393 -4.06 -0.05 -16.65
CA ALA A 393 -2.67 0.35 -16.56
C ALA A 393 -1.82 -0.35 -17.64
N LEU A 394 -2.00 -1.66 -17.80
CA LEU A 394 -1.27 -2.49 -18.76
C LEU A 394 -1.54 -2.04 -20.21
N TRP A 395 -2.82 -1.86 -20.57
CA TRP A 395 -3.21 -1.46 -21.93
C TRP A 395 -2.89 0.00 -22.25
N SER A 396 -2.75 0.85 -21.22
CA SER A 396 -2.37 2.25 -21.42
C SER A 396 -0.93 2.45 -21.90
N ASN A 397 -0.07 1.41 -21.85
CA ASN A 397 1.35 1.49 -22.19
C ASN A 397 2.09 2.68 -21.53
N GLY A 398 1.76 2.98 -20.26
CA GLY A 398 2.38 4.05 -19.49
C GLY A 398 1.80 5.45 -19.73
N ALA A 399 0.72 5.57 -20.50
CA ALA A 399 -0.03 6.82 -20.62
C ALA A 399 -0.72 7.20 -19.29
N ILE A 400 -1.10 6.20 -18.50
CA ILE A 400 -1.80 6.35 -17.22
C ILE A 400 -1.05 5.54 -16.17
N HIS A 401 -0.85 6.14 -15.00
CA HIS A 401 -0.27 5.44 -13.85
C HIS A 401 -1.38 5.17 -12.84
N MET A 402 -1.58 3.90 -12.48
CA MET A 402 -2.64 3.49 -11.55
C MET A 402 -2.06 3.16 -10.19
N LEU A 403 -2.65 3.72 -9.13
CA LEU A 403 -2.42 3.35 -7.74
C LEU A 403 -3.73 2.87 -7.12
N VAL A 404 -3.76 1.65 -6.61
CA VAL A 404 -4.88 1.14 -5.82
C VAL A 404 -4.48 1.16 -4.34
N VAL A 405 -5.28 1.83 -3.52
CA VAL A 405 -5.11 1.92 -2.08
C VAL A 405 -6.20 1.10 -1.42
N CYS A 406 -5.81 0.01 -0.77
CA CYS A 406 -6.73 -0.83 -0.01
C CYS A 406 -6.62 -0.47 1.48
N GLU A 407 -7.63 0.22 2.02
CA GLU A 407 -7.73 0.34 3.47
C GLU A 407 -8.05 -1.02 4.09
N GLU A 408 -7.61 -1.30 5.32
CA GLU A 408 -7.81 -2.61 5.94
C GLU A 408 -7.43 -3.79 5.03
N ALA A 409 -6.26 -3.72 4.39
CA ALA A 409 -5.80 -4.70 3.40
C ALA A 409 -5.90 -6.17 3.85
N HIS A 410 -5.87 -6.44 5.16
CA HIS A 410 -6.08 -7.77 5.76
C HIS A 410 -7.46 -8.37 5.45
N ARG A 411 -8.47 -7.58 5.06
CA ARG A 411 -9.78 -8.06 4.59
C ARG A 411 -9.71 -8.69 3.20
N TYR A 412 -8.85 -8.15 2.34
CA TYR A 412 -8.76 -8.52 0.92
C TYR A 412 -7.62 -9.49 0.62
N VAL A 413 -6.60 -9.54 1.48
CA VAL A 413 -5.41 -10.39 1.33
C VAL A 413 -5.37 -11.39 2.49
N PRO A 414 -6.15 -12.50 2.42
CA PRO A 414 -6.07 -13.54 3.43
C PRO A 414 -4.70 -14.25 3.39
N ALA A 415 -4.26 -14.72 4.57
CA ALA A 415 -2.93 -15.29 4.81
C ALA A 415 -2.69 -16.65 4.14
#